data_AF-A0A2K9DXV1-F1
#
_entry.id   AF-A0A2K9DXV1-F1
#
_cell.length_a   1.000
_cell.length_b   1.000
_cell.length_c   1.000
_cell.angle_alpha   90.00
_cell.angle_beta   90.00
_cell.angle_gamma   90.00
#
_symmetry.space_group_name_H-M   'P 1'
#
loop_
_entity.id
_entity.type
_entity.pdbx_description
1 polymer ?
#
loop_
_entity_poly.entity_id
_entity_poly.type
_entity_poly.pdbx_seq_one_letter_code
_entity_poly.pdbx_strand_id
1 'polypeptide(L)'
;MTVFVDNAFIAADVPNGARVVSGRWCHMTADSRAELDAMADRIGLRRDWIQHPGTSREHYDVTEPKRRAAVAAGAVERDWREMTVERLSLRRAALSTADGTTVVNRNSDEYDVYIGRGSDWGNPFRIGEHGSRQSVIEQFEAHLRQRPDLLARLGELRGRRLGCFCAPLPCHGNVLARYAEMNETQLQLALETPLTTTQRPARRNQRGVSMVPPRSFVAIDFETANPSRASVIQIGVTRVLDGVVGRPHTSPVRPPDGHRSWHPGQFRIHGLPTAYIVGAPEWPDVMLRLVRLASMSDGTVLPLVAHNAAFEKSVINKISEITGVTSPWGNDDYFCTLKYARQQLPDLPKHRLDYLAEYLDLGAFTHHDAGEDAATTARLLLRLAAV
;
A
#
# COMPACT_ATOMS: atom_id res chain seq x y z
N MET A 1 -37.33 -9.08 -5.93
CA MET A 1 -36.89 -7.88 -5.18
C MET A 1 -36.55 -8.35 -3.79
N THR A 2 -35.26 -8.48 -3.49
CA THR A 2 -34.82 -9.19 -2.28
C THR A 2 -33.80 -8.35 -1.54
N VAL A 3 -34.16 -7.95 -0.32
CA VAL A 3 -33.24 -7.32 0.64
C VAL A 3 -32.78 -8.42 1.57
N PHE A 4 -31.48 -8.49 1.82
CA PHE A 4 -30.86 -9.49 2.67
C PHE A 4 -30.33 -8.83 3.94
N VAL A 5 -30.41 -9.55 5.05
CA VAL A 5 -29.78 -9.13 6.31
C VAL A 5 -29.05 -10.29 6.96
N ASP A 6 -27.83 -10.03 7.40
CA ASP A 6 -26.96 -11.09 7.89
C ASP A 6 -27.10 -11.40 9.40
N ASN A 7 -26.41 -12.44 9.84
CA ASN A 7 -26.30 -12.87 11.22
C ASN A 7 -24.88 -12.65 11.79
N ALA A 8 -24.16 -11.61 11.33
CA ALA A 8 -22.76 -11.38 11.73
C ALA A 8 -22.62 -11.03 13.23
N PHE A 9 -23.58 -10.27 13.77
CA PHE A 9 -23.68 -9.89 15.18
C PHE A 9 -22.37 -9.39 15.81
N ILE A 10 -21.67 -8.52 15.09
CA ILE A 10 -20.36 -7.98 15.46
C ILE A 10 -20.55 -7.00 16.62
N ALA A 11 -19.84 -7.21 17.73
CA ALA A 11 -19.86 -6.27 18.85
C ALA A 11 -19.07 -5.00 18.48
N ALA A 12 -19.74 -3.86 18.47
CA ALA A 12 -19.11 -2.57 18.16
C ALA A 12 -19.81 -1.40 18.85
N ASP A 13 -19.01 -0.36 19.10
CA ASP A 13 -19.44 0.94 19.61
C ASP A 13 -19.42 1.94 18.45
N VAL A 14 -20.61 2.36 18.01
CA VAL A 14 -20.73 3.26 16.85
C VAL A 14 -21.20 4.64 17.30
N PRO A 15 -20.42 5.70 17.05
CA PRO A 15 -20.84 7.07 17.32
C PRO A 15 -22.06 7.46 16.46
N ASN A 16 -23.10 8.01 17.09
CA ASN A 16 -24.27 8.60 16.46
C ASN A 16 -24.48 10.02 17.02
N GLY A 17 -23.79 10.99 16.42
CA GLY A 17 -23.72 12.36 16.92
C GLY A 17 -23.01 12.41 18.28
N ALA A 18 -23.68 12.98 19.29
CA ALA A 18 -23.15 13.10 20.65
C ALA A 18 -23.28 11.82 21.51
N ARG A 19 -23.88 10.75 20.96
CA ARG A 19 -24.11 9.48 21.68
C ARG A 19 -23.31 8.36 21.04
N VAL A 20 -22.91 7.38 21.83
CA VAL A 20 -22.35 6.12 21.34
C VAL A 20 -23.43 5.05 21.44
N VAL A 21 -23.67 4.33 20.36
CA VAL A 21 -24.56 3.17 20.34
C VAL A 21 -23.69 1.93 20.40
N SER A 22 -23.67 1.30 21.57
CA SER A 22 -23.03 0.00 21.78
C SER A 22 -24.01 -1.12 21.46
N GLY A 23 -23.59 -2.12 20.69
CA GLY A 23 -24.47 -3.23 20.34
C GLY A 23 -23.83 -4.29 19.46
N ARG A 24 -24.66 -5.25 19.06
CA ARG A 24 -24.32 -6.25 18.04
C ARG A 24 -24.90 -5.81 16.70
N TRP A 25 -24.04 -5.74 15.71
CA TRP A 25 -24.32 -5.17 14.40
C TRP A 25 -24.33 -6.25 13.33
N CYS A 26 -25.25 -6.10 12.39
CA CYS A 26 -25.42 -6.92 11.21
C CYS A 26 -25.43 -6.03 9.97
N HIS A 27 -25.22 -6.61 8.79
CA HIS A 27 -25.24 -5.86 7.54
C HIS A 27 -26.53 -6.16 6.78
N MET A 28 -27.15 -5.11 6.23
CA MET A 28 -28.30 -5.18 5.34
C MET A 28 -27.89 -4.75 3.93
N THR A 29 -28.17 -5.57 2.93
CA THR A 29 -27.82 -5.33 1.51
C THR A 29 -28.98 -5.63 0.58
N ALA A 30 -28.93 -5.18 -0.66
CA ALA A 30 -29.89 -5.54 -1.70
C ALA A 30 -29.21 -5.62 -3.06
N ASP A 31 -29.93 -6.12 -4.06
CA ASP A 31 -29.45 -6.19 -5.45
C ASP A 31 -29.37 -4.80 -6.10
N SER A 32 -30.16 -3.83 -5.62
CA SER A 32 -30.10 -2.45 -6.07
C SER A 32 -30.17 -1.43 -4.92
N ARG A 33 -29.55 -0.27 -5.15
CA ARG A 33 -29.62 0.87 -4.22
C ARG A 33 -31.06 1.29 -3.90
N ALA A 34 -31.93 1.27 -4.90
CA ALA A 34 -33.34 1.68 -4.74
C ALA A 34 -34.08 0.76 -3.76
N GLU A 35 -33.84 -0.55 -3.83
CA GLU A 35 -34.44 -1.53 -2.91
C GLU A 35 -33.86 -1.39 -1.50
N LEU A 36 -32.56 -1.18 -1.40
CA LEU A 36 -31.87 -1.01 -0.12
C LEU A 36 -32.34 0.24 0.62
N ASP A 37 -32.47 1.37 -0.08
CA ASP A 37 -32.99 2.61 0.49
C ASP A 37 -34.48 2.51 0.84
N ALA A 38 -35.29 1.83 0.03
CA ALA A 38 -36.70 1.61 0.32
C ALA A 38 -36.89 0.79 1.62
N MET A 39 -36.04 -0.21 1.87
CA MET A 39 -36.06 -0.93 3.15
C MET A 39 -35.56 -0.06 4.29
N ALA A 40 -34.49 0.71 4.08
CA ALA A 40 -33.95 1.63 5.09
C ALA A 40 -35.01 2.62 5.57
N ASP A 41 -35.76 3.25 4.65
CA ASP A 41 -36.86 4.14 4.98
C ASP A 41 -37.95 3.42 5.80
N ARG A 42 -38.32 2.20 5.38
CA ARG A 42 -39.37 1.39 6.02
C ARG A 42 -39.05 1.02 7.46
N ILE A 43 -37.79 0.72 7.75
CA ILE A 43 -37.34 0.38 9.10
C ILE A 43 -36.82 1.59 9.88
N GLY A 44 -36.92 2.80 9.31
CA GLY A 44 -36.53 4.06 9.95
C GLY A 44 -35.03 4.19 10.18
N LEU A 45 -34.21 3.81 9.18
CA LEU A 45 -32.81 4.20 9.07
C LEU A 45 -32.71 5.52 8.31
N ARG A 46 -31.63 6.26 8.59
CA ARG A 46 -31.32 7.45 7.80
C ARG A 46 -30.52 7.04 6.56
N ARG A 47 -30.86 7.59 5.39
CA ARG A 47 -30.19 7.26 4.12
C ARG A 47 -28.71 7.62 4.08
N ASP A 48 -28.29 8.58 4.91
CA ASP A 48 -26.89 8.98 5.04
C ASP A 48 -26.03 7.98 5.85
N TRP A 49 -26.64 6.95 6.45
CA TRP A 49 -25.91 5.87 7.12
C TRP A 49 -25.43 4.76 6.18
N ILE A 50 -25.70 4.89 4.88
CA ILE A 50 -25.24 3.94 3.88
C ILE A 50 -23.71 3.85 3.87
N GLN A 51 -23.20 2.63 3.95
CA GLN A 51 -21.77 2.32 3.85
C GLN A 51 -21.42 1.99 2.40
N HIS A 52 -20.30 2.51 1.92
CA HIS A 52 -19.74 2.27 0.58
C HIS A 52 -20.73 2.48 -0.60
N PRO A 53 -21.41 3.64 -0.69
CA PRO A 53 -22.40 3.89 -1.71
C PRO A 53 -21.81 3.78 -3.13
N GLY A 54 -22.57 3.19 -4.05
CA GLY A 54 -22.17 3.00 -5.45
C GLY A 54 -21.11 1.91 -5.68
N THR A 55 -20.80 1.10 -4.66
CA THR A 55 -19.85 -0.01 -4.78
C THR A 55 -20.54 -1.37 -4.58
N SER A 56 -19.87 -2.46 -4.96
CA SER A 56 -20.34 -3.82 -4.65
C SER A 56 -20.32 -4.17 -3.15
N ARG A 57 -19.86 -3.26 -2.29
CA ARG A 57 -19.93 -3.37 -0.83
C ARG A 57 -20.99 -2.45 -0.23
N GLU A 58 -21.88 -1.87 -1.03
CA GLU A 58 -22.94 -0.99 -0.54
C GLU A 58 -23.84 -1.74 0.47
N HIS A 59 -23.99 -1.21 1.68
CA HIS A 59 -24.79 -1.82 2.76
C HIS A 59 -25.21 -0.81 3.83
N TYR A 60 -26.17 -1.18 4.68
CA TYR A 60 -26.42 -0.50 5.96
C TYR A 60 -25.96 -1.37 7.12
N ASP A 61 -25.27 -0.77 8.09
CA ASP A 61 -25.07 -1.39 9.40
C ASP A 61 -26.35 -1.25 10.22
N VAL A 62 -26.89 -2.37 10.68
CA VAL A 62 -28.13 -2.44 11.44
C VAL A 62 -27.89 -3.06 12.80
N THR A 63 -28.40 -2.42 13.84
CA THR A 63 -28.46 -3.01 15.18
C THR A 63 -29.44 -4.17 15.22
N GLU A 64 -29.30 -5.07 16.20
CA GLU A 64 -30.21 -6.21 16.35
C GLU A 64 -31.72 -5.85 16.33
N PRO A 65 -32.19 -4.76 16.97
CA PRO A 65 -33.59 -4.34 16.82
C PRO A 65 -33.96 -3.96 15.37
N LYS A 66 -33.07 -3.27 14.64
CA LYS A 66 -33.30 -2.88 13.25
C LYS A 66 -33.23 -4.07 12.29
N ARG A 67 -32.35 -5.05 12.56
CA ARG A 67 -32.37 -6.35 11.88
C ARG A 67 -33.72 -7.04 12.03
N ARG A 68 -34.23 -7.18 13.27
CA ARG A 68 -35.56 -7.79 13.51
C ARG A 68 -36.66 -7.05 12.76
N ALA A 69 -36.61 -5.72 12.72
CA ALA A 69 -37.54 -4.92 11.94
C ALA A 69 -37.42 -5.16 10.43
N ALA A 70 -36.20 -5.31 9.89
CA ALA A 70 -35.97 -5.62 8.48
C ALA A 70 -36.56 -6.99 8.10
N VAL A 71 -36.35 -8.01 8.94
CA VAL A 71 -36.90 -9.35 8.73
C VAL A 71 -38.42 -9.34 8.78
N ALA A 72 -39.02 -8.67 9.77
CA ALA A 72 -40.46 -8.49 9.85
C ALA A 72 -41.04 -7.72 8.65
N ALA A 73 -40.23 -6.84 8.03
CA ALA A 73 -40.56 -6.08 6.84
C ALA A 73 -40.28 -6.81 5.51
N GLY A 74 -39.88 -8.09 5.57
CA GLY A 74 -39.68 -8.96 4.42
C GLY A 74 -38.23 -9.12 3.95
N ALA A 75 -37.23 -8.67 4.72
CA ALA A 75 -35.84 -8.97 4.43
C ALA A 75 -35.55 -10.46 4.67
N VAL A 76 -34.81 -11.08 3.77
CA VAL A 76 -34.41 -12.48 3.87
C VAL A 76 -33.17 -12.57 4.76
N GLU A 77 -33.26 -13.37 5.82
CA GLU A 77 -32.08 -13.69 6.63
C GLU A 77 -31.11 -14.56 5.83
N ARG A 78 -29.83 -14.21 5.81
CA ARG A 78 -28.76 -15.04 5.23
C ARG A 78 -27.56 -15.12 6.15
N ASP A 79 -26.82 -16.21 6.09
CA ASP A 79 -25.54 -16.28 6.82
C ASP A 79 -24.55 -15.30 6.18
N TRP A 80 -23.84 -14.52 7.00
CA TRP A 80 -22.82 -13.59 6.51
C TRP A 80 -21.72 -14.30 5.70
N ARG A 81 -21.45 -15.59 5.99
CA ARG A 81 -20.54 -16.45 5.23
C ARG A 81 -21.12 -16.79 3.86
N GLU A 82 -22.41 -17.08 3.77
CA GLU A 82 -23.09 -17.36 2.51
C GLU A 82 -23.16 -16.10 1.63
N MET A 83 -23.45 -14.93 2.21
CA MET A 83 -23.47 -13.66 1.47
C MET A 83 -22.08 -13.26 0.95
N THR A 84 -21.02 -13.59 1.68
CA THR A 84 -19.63 -13.41 1.24
C THR A 84 -19.30 -14.34 0.09
N VAL A 85 -19.68 -15.63 0.21
CA VAL A 85 -19.49 -16.65 -0.84
C VAL A 85 -20.30 -16.31 -2.09
N GLU A 86 -21.53 -15.82 -1.97
CA GLU A 86 -22.37 -15.41 -3.09
C GLU A 86 -21.86 -14.13 -3.76
N ARG A 87 -21.37 -13.13 -3.00
CA ARG A 87 -20.66 -11.97 -3.60
C ARG A 87 -19.41 -12.39 -4.34
N LEU A 88 -18.67 -13.38 -3.82
CA LEU A 88 -17.54 -13.99 -4.52
C LEU A 88 -18.00 -14.78 -5.75
N SER A 89 -19.15 -15.45 -5.70
CA SER A 89 -19.75 -16.20 -6.81
C SER A 89 -20.32 -15.29 -7.90
N LEU A 90 -20.93 -14.16 -7.55
CA LEU A 90 -21.38 -13.12 -8.49
C LEU A 90 -20.19 -12.39 -9.11
N ARG A 91 -19.12 -12.19 -8.34
CA ARG A 91 -17.83 -11.72 -8.87
C ARG A 91 -17.17 -12.77 -9.77
N ARG A 92 -17.26 -14.07 -9.44
CA ARG A 92 -16.86 -15.20 -10.30
C ARG A 92 -17.72 -15.27 -11.56
N ALA A 93 -19.01 -15.00 -11.50
CA ALA A 93 -19.91 -14.98 -12.66
C ALA A 93 -19.63 -13.77 -13.56
N ALA A 94 -19.35 -12.59 -12.99
CA ALA A 94 -18.93 -11.40 -13.72
C ALA A 94 -17.49 -11.52 -14.30
N LEU A 95 -16.64 -12.38 -13.73
CA LEU A 95 -15.32 -12.74 -14.27
C LEU A 95 -15.38 -13.94 -15.24
N SER A 96 -16.43 -14.76 -15.16
CA SER A 96 -16.70 -15.92 -16.03
C SER A 96 -17.17 -15.53 -17.42
N THR A 97 -17.49 -14.26 -17.65
CA THR A 97 -17.86 -13.71 -18.96
C THR A 97 -16.67 -13.02 -19.65
N ALA A 98 -15.47 -13.06 -19.08
CA ALA A 98 -14.28 -12.50 -19.71
C ALA A 98 -13.71 -13.52 -20.71
N ASP A 99 -13.87 -13.23 -22.00
CA ASP A 99 -13.10 -13.91 -23.06
C ASP A 99 -11.60 -13.67 -22.80
N GLY A 100 -10.85 -14.73 -22.46
CA GLY A 100 -9.39 -14.71 -22.40
C GLY A 100 -8.77 -15.27 -21.11
N THR A 101 -7.45 -15.40 -21.14
CA THR A 101 -6.64 -15.87 -20.01
C THR A 101 -6.70 -14.91 -18.82
N THR A 102 -7.02 -15.40 -17.63
CA THR A 102 -7.15 -14.58 -16.42
C THR A 102 -6.22 -15.05 -15.30
N VAL A 103 -5.91 -14.19 -14.33
CA VAL A 103 -5.08 -14.54 -13.17
C VAL A 103 -5.91 -14.42 -11.89
N VAL A 104 -5.95 -15.48 -11.11
CA VAL A 104 -6.78 -15.59 -9.91
C VAL A 104 -5.95 -16.00 -8.71
N ASN A 105 -6.45 -15.73 -7.50
CA ASN A 105 -5.74 -16.12 -6.30
C ASN A 105 -5.98 -17.60 -6.02
N ARG A 106 -4.92 -18.41 -6.02
CA ARG A 106 -5.06 -19.87 -5.90
C ARG A 106 -5.69 -20.37 -4.60
N ASN A 107 -5.69 -19.55 -3.54
CA ASN A 107 -6.23 -19.93 -2.23
C ASN A 107 -7.72 -19.58 -2.10
N SER A 108 -8.22 -18.61 -2.87
CA SER A 108 -9.62 -18.14 -2.81
C SER A 108 -10.44 -18.48 -4.05
N ASP A 109 -9.77 -18.77 -5.17
CA ASP A 109 -10.40 -18.92 -6.48
C ASP A 109 -9.99 -20.24 -7.13
N GLU A 110 -10.92 -20.83 -7.87
CA GLU A 110 -10.63 -21.96 -8.74
C GLU A 110 -9.74 -21.52 -9.91
N TYR A 111 -8.79 -22.37 -10.27
CA TYR A 111 -7.86 -22.15 -11.36
C TYR A 111 -7.68 -23.43 -12.19
N ASP A 112 -7.32 -23.26 -13.45
CA ASP A 112 -7.08 -24.37 -14.37
C ASP A 112 -5.58 -24.74 -14.43
N VAL A 113 -4.70 -23.74 -14.30
CA VAL A 113 -3.24 -23.93 -14.36
C VAL A 113 -2.57 -23.24 -13.17
N TYR A 114 -1.79 -24.00 -12.39
CA TYR A 114 -0.98 -23.42 -11.30
C TYR A 114 0.33 -22.84 -11.83
N ILE A 115 0.51 -21.53 -11.62
CA ILE A 115 1.67 -20.78 -12.12
C ILE A 115 2.58 -20.27 -10.99
N GLY A 116 2.41 -20.76 -9.77
CA GLY A 116 3.24 -20.35 -8.63
C GLY A 116 4.64 -20.94 -8.66
N ARG A 117 5.47 -20.55 -7.69
CA ARG A 117 6.86 -21.02 -7.60
C ARG A 117 6.91 -22.55 -7.47
N GLY A 118 7.78 -23.18 -8.25
CA GLY A 118 7.91 -24.63 -8.34
C GLY A 118 7.20 -25.27 -9.54
N SER A 119 6.38 -24.52 -10.29
CA SER A 119 5.91 -24.95 -11.62
C SER A 119 6.77 -24.38 -12.75
N ASP A 120 6.63 -24.93 -13.95
CA ASP A 120 7.29 -24.44 -15.18
C ASP A 120 7.04 -22.94 -15.44
N TRP A 121 5.84 -22.47 -15.05
CA TRP A 121 5.37 -21.10 -15.22
C TRP A 121 5.67 -20.19 -14.02
N GLY A 122 6.37 -20.71 -13.02
CA GLY A 122 6.69 -20.00 -11.78
C GLY A 122 7.72 -18.91 -11.98
N ASN A 123 7.52 -17.75 -11.31
CA ASN A 123 8.53 -16.71 -11.29
C ASN A 123 9.76 -17.14 -10.46
N PRO A 124 10.97 -17.28 -11.06
CA PRO A 124 12.17 -17.66 -10.33
C PRO A 124 12.68 -16.51 -9.43
N PHE A 125 12.33 -15.27 -9.75
CA PHE A 125 12.71 -14.09 -8.99
C PHE A 125 11.79 -13.92 -7.77
N ARG A 126 12.39 -13.60 -6.62
CA ARG A 126 11.70 -13.40 -5.35
C ARG A 126 11.66 -11.92 -4.98
N ILE A 127 10.46 -11.44 -4.59
CA ILE A 127 10.28 -10.10 -4.03
C ILE A 127 11.18 -9.96 -2.79
N GLY A 128 11.85 -8.83 -2.65
CA GLY A 128 12.82 -8.56 -1.59
C GLY A 128 14.24 -8.99 -1.96
N GLU A 129 14.43 -10.22 -2.42
CA GLU A 129 15.74 -10.75 -2.84
C GLU A 129 16.19 -10.15 -4.18
N HIS A 130 15.32 -10.25 -5.18
CA HIS A 130 15.60 -9.89 -6.57
C HIS A 130 15.07 -8.49 -6.92
N GLY A 131 14.24 -7.89 -6.08
CA GLY A 131 13.76 -6.52 -6.27
C GLY A 131 12.37 -6.26 -5.69
N SER A 132 11.79 -5.14 -6.09
CA SER A 132 10.38 -4.83 -5.83
C SER A 132 9.47 -5.81 -6.58
N ARG A 133 8.17 -5.85 -6.22
CA ARG A 133 7.14 -6.62 -6.96
C ARG A 133 7.18 -6.33 -8.46
N GLN A 134 7.28 -5.06 -8.82
CA GLN A 134 7.37 -4.61 -10.21
C GLN A 134 8.64 -5.15 -10.88
N SER A 135 9.79 -4.97 -10.24
CA SER A 135 11.09 -5.41 -10.78
C SER A 135 11.18 -6.92 -10.98
N VAL A 136 10.59 -7.74 -10.10
CA VAL A 136 10.60 -9.20 -10.29
C VAL A 136 9.61 -9.66 -11.37
N ILE A 137 8.58 -8.87 -11.67
CA ILE A 137 7.67 -9.12 -12.81
C ILE A 137 8.38 -8.77 -14.11
N GLU A 138 9.10 -7.65 -14.16
CA GLU A 138 9.91 -7.24 -15.31
C GLU A 138 11.04 -8.25 -15.58
N GLN A 139 11.75 -8.68 -14.54
CA GLN A 139 12.76 -9.74 -14.65
C GLN A 139 12.14 -11.05 -15.15
N PHE A 140 10.94 -11.39 -14.70
CA PHE A 140 10.23 -12.57 -15.19
C PHE A 140 9.87 -12.45 -16.67
N GLU A 141 9.40 -11.29 -17.12
CA GLU A 141 9.12 -11.07 -18.54
C GLU A 141 10.39 -11.20 -19.38
N ALA A 142 11.48 -10.57 -18.96
CA ALA A 142 12.77 -10.70 -19.64
C ALA A 142 13.26 -12.16 -19.68
N HIS A 143 13.09 -12.91 -18.59
CA HIS A 143 13.41 -14.34 -18.51
C HIS A 143 12.53 -15.19 -19.42
N LEU A 144 11.22 -14.92 -19.48
CA LEU A 144 10.29 -15.62 -20.35
C LEU A 144 10.67 -15.44 -21.83
N ARG A 145 11.07 -14.24 -22.24
CA ARG A 145 11.55 -13.96 -23.62
C ARG A 145 12.79 -14.77 -24.01
N GLN A 146 13.59 -15.20 -23.03
CA GLN A 146 14.79 -16.00 -23.24
C GLN A 146 14.53 -17.52 -23.18
N ARG A 147 13.27 -17.93 -23.03
CA ARG A 147 12.85 -19.33 -22.85
C ARG A 147 12.01 -19.81 -24.03
N PRO A 148 12.62 -20.15 -25.19
CA PRO A 148 11.89 -20.59 -26.37
C PRO A 148 11.02 -21.84 -26.10
N ASP A 149 11.44 -22.69 -25.17
CA ASP A 149 10.69 -23.86 -24.70
C ASP A 149 9.38 -23.49 -24.01
N LEU A 150 9.35 -22.41 -23.21
CA LEU A 150 8.13 -21.91 -22.58
C LEU A 150 7.29 -21.07 -23.55
N LEU A 151 7.93 -20.29 -24.42
CA LEU A 151 7.23 -19.50 -25.43
C LEU A 151 6.42 -20.39 -26.39
N ALA A 152 6.98 -21.52 -26.83
CA ALA A 152 6.28 -22.50 -27.66
C ALA A 152 5.03 -23.11 -26.98
N ARG A 153 4.98 -23.09 -25.65
CA ARG A 153 3.91 -23.67 -24.82
C ARG A 153 2.89 -22.63 -24.34
N LEU A 154 3.02 -21.36 -24.69
CA LEU A 154 2.09 -20.30 -24.25
C LEU A 154 0.64 -20.58 -24.64
N GLY A 155 0.40 -21.28 -25.75
CA GLY A 155 -0.93 -21.72 -26.16
C GLY A 155 -1.64 -22.61 -25.14
N GLU A 156 -0.91 -23.32 -24.27
CA GLU A 156 -1.48 -24.12 -23.17
C GLU A 156 -2.26 -23.25 -22.17
N LEU A 157 -1.90 -21.97 -22.06
CA LEU A 157 -2.47 -21.03 -21.09
C LEU A 157 -3.65 -20.25 -21.64
N ARG A 158 -3.85 -20.25 -22.97
CA ARG A 158 -4.86 -19.41 -23.64
C ARG A 158 -6.28 -19.74 -23.15
N GLY A 159 -7.03 -18.70 -22.77
CA GLY A 159 -8.38 -18.84 -22.20
C GLY A 159 -8.45 -19.53 -20.83
N ARG A 160 -7.32 -19.79 -20.15
CA ARG A 160 -7.28 -20.48 -18.84
C ARG A 160 -7.29 -19.50 -17.67
N ARG A 161 -7.75 -19.99 -16.51
CA ARG A 161 -7.58 -19.33 -15.20
C ARG A 161 -6.24 -19.73 -14.60
N LEU A 162 -5.32 -18.78 -14.48
CA LEU A 162 -3.98 -18.98 -13.95
C LEU A 162 -3.96 -18.72 -12.44
N GLY A 163 -3.68 -19.75 -11.65
CA GLY A 163 -3.64 -19.69 -10.19
C GLY A 163 -2.29 -19.23 -9.66
N CYS A 164 -2.26 -18.09 -8.98
CA CYS A 164 -1.07 -17.59 -8.28
C CYS A 164 -1.41 -17.07 -6.88
N PHE A 165 -0.48 -17.16 -5.92
CA PHE A 165 -0.63 -16.55 -4.60
C PHE A 165 -0.62 -15.01 -4.61
N CYS A 166 -0.09 -14.39 -5.67
CA CYS A 166 0.09 -12.94 -5.73
C CYS A 166 -1.17 -12.16 -6.11
N ALA A 167 -2.09 -12.77 -6.85
CA ALA A 167 -3.33 -12.11 -7.24
C ALA A 167 -4.15 -11.74 -6.00
N PRO A 168 -4.89 -10.61 -6.02
CA PRO A 168 -5.15 -9.71 -7.14
C PRO A 168 -4.10 -8.58 -7.30
N LEU A 169 -3.02 -8.59 -6.52
CA LEU A 169 -1.92 -7.63 -6.71
C LEU A 169 -1.16 -7.94 -8.01
N PRO A 170 -0.38 -6.98 -8.57
CA PRO A 170 0.42 -7.22 -9.77
C PRO A 170 1.21 -8.52 -9.66
N CYS A 171 1.08 -9.36 -10.69
CA CYS A 171 1.55 -10.74 -10.69
C CYS A 171 2.26 -11.06 -12.01
N HIS A 172 3.25 -11.96 -11.95
CA HIS A 172 3.91 -12.46 -13.17
C HIS A 172 2.93 -13.20 -14.09
N GLY A 173 1.85 -13.75 -13.53
CA GLY A 173 0.75 -14.33 -14.28
C GLY A 173 0.10 -13.34 -15.26
N ASN A 174 0.13 -12.03 -14.98
CA ASN A 174 -0.41 -11.04 -15.91
C ASN A 174 0.42 -10.96 -17.20
N VAL A 175 1.74 -11.23 -17.12
CA VAL A 175 2.62 -11.33 -18.29
C VAL A 175 2.27 -12.57 -19.11
N LEU A 176 2.12 -13.72 -18.44
CA LEU A 176 1.73 -14.98 -19.09
C LEU A 176 0.38 -14.87 -19.79
N ALA A 177 -0.63 -14.32 -19.10
CA ALA A 177 -1.95 -14.10 -19.67
C ALA A 177 -1.89 -13.20 -20.91
N ARG A 178 -1.13 -12.10 -20.87
CA ARG A 178 -0.94 -11.21 -22.02
C ARG A 178 -0.28 -11.93 -23.20
N TYR A 179 0.77 -12.71 -22.96
CA TYR A 179 1.51 -13.40 -24.03
C TYR A 179 0.72 -14.58 -24.61
N ALA A 180 -0.07 -15.29 -23.80
CA ALA A 180 -0.91 -16.39 -24.25
C ALA A 180 -2.00 -15.96 -25.25
N GLU A 181 -2.46 -14.71 -25.14
CA GLU A 181 -3.49 -14.15 -26.03
C GLU A 181 -2.92 -13.52 -27.32
N MET A 182 -1.61 -13.35 -27.43
CA MET A 182 -1.00 -12.82 -28.65
C MET A 182 -1.13 -13.83 -29.80
N ASN A 183 -1.33 -13.33 -31.01
CA ASN A 183 -1.07 -14.10 -32.23
C ASN A 183 0.44 -14.08 -32.56
N GLU A 184 0.86 -14.87 -33.55
CA GLU A 184 2.27 -15.02 -33.90
C GLU A 184 2.97 -13.69 -34.23
N THR A 185 2.32 -12.84 -35.03
CA THR A 185 2.85 -11.51 -35.39
C THR A 185 2.97 -10.59 -34.18
N GLN A 186 1.96 -10.57 -33.30
CA GLN A 186 1.98 -9.78 -32.07
C GLN A 186 3.06 -10.26 -31.10
N LEU A 187 3.24 -11.58 -30.99
CA LEU A 187 4.26 -12.17 -30.15
C LEU A 187 5.65 -11.83 -30.70
N GLN A 188 5.87 -11.99 -32.00
CA GLN A 188 7.13 -11.61 -32.65
C GLN A 188 7.45 -10.13 -32.43
N LEU A 189 6.50 -9.24 -32.69
CA LEU A 189 6.66 -7.80 -32.45
C LEU A 189 6.96 -7.50 -30.98
N ALA A 190 6.27 -8.17 -30.04
CA ALA A 190 6.53 -7.99 -28.61
C ALA A 190 7.93 -8.44 -28.23
N LEU A 191 8.43 -9.56 -28.77
CA LEU A 191 9.77 -10.10 -28.50
C LEU A 191 10.88 -9.21 -29.09
N GLU A 192 10.65 -8.64 -30.27
CA GLU A 192 11.57 -7.72 -30.97
C GLU A 192 11.57 -6.31 -30.37
N THR A 193 10.43 -5.86 -29.83
CA THR A 193 10.32 -4.56 -29.17
C THR A 193 11.18 -4.57 -27.91
N PRO A 194 12.17 -3.66 -27.78
CA PRO A 194 12.94 -3.54 -26.54
C PRO A 194 11.97 -3.32 -25.38
N LEU A 195 12.04 -4.17 -24.35
CA LEU A 195 11.39 -3.85 -23.08
C LEU A 195 11.88 -2.46 -22.70
N THR A 196 10.97 -1.49 -22.58
CA THR A 196 11.29 -0.11 -22.23
C THR A 196 12.05 -0.19 -20.92
N THR A 197 13.37 -0.08 -21.04
CA THR A 197 14.25 -0.23 -19.92
C THR A 197 14.13 1.10 -19.22
N THR A 198 13.42 1.15 -18.09
CA THR A 198 13.95 2.00 -17.03
C THR A 198 15.31 1.39 -16.73
N GLN A 199 16.34 1.87 -17.43
CA GLN A 199 17.71 1.51 -17.15
C GLN A 199 17.97 1.96 -15.72
N ARG A 200 17.84 1.02 -14.79
CA ARG A 200 18.81 0.91 -13.72
C ARG A 200 19.67 -0.31 -14.03
N PRO A 201 21.00 -0.16 -13.92
CA PRO A 201 21.95 -1.07 -14.53
C PRO A 201 21.84 -2.47 -13.94
N ALA A 202 22.32 -3.44 -14.72
CA ALA A 202 22.61 -4.80 -14.28
C ALA A 202 23.17 -4.80 -12.85
N ARG A 203 22.67 -5.71 -12.01
CA ARG A 203 23.31 -6.04 -10.73
C ARG A 203 24.71 -6.60 -11.04
N ARG A 204 25.68 -5.70 -11.19
CA ARG A 204 27.04 -5.95 -10.74
C ARG A 204 26.92 -6.30 -9.26
N ASN A 205 27.60 -7.36 -8.83
CA ASN A 205 27.83 -7.65 -7.41
C ASN A 205 28.03 -6.33 -6.65
N GLN A 206 27.07 -5.92 -5.81
CA GLN A 206 27.22 -4.77 -4.92
C GLN A 206 28.10 -5.13 -3.71
N ARG A 207 29.18 -5.86 -3.95
CA ARG A 207 30.38 -5.72 -3.13
C ARG A 207 31.20 -4.64 -3.83
N GLY A 208 30.95 -3.38 -3.50
CA GLY A 208 31.85 -2.27 -3.88
C GLY A 208 31.29 -1.03 -4.59
N VAL A 209 29.97 -0.81 -4.70
CA VAL A 209 29.50 0.56 -5.05
C VAL A 209 29.49 1.38 -3.77
N SER A 210 30.46 2.28 -3.63
CA SER A 210 30.47 3.29 -2.58
C SER A 210 29.17 4.10 -2.66
N MET A 211 28.30 3.98 -1.66
CA MET A 211 27.18 4.90 -1.48
C MET A 211 27.78 6.24 -1.04
N VAL A 212 27.84 7.22 -1.95
CA VAL A 212 28.30 8.57 -1.61
C VAL A 212 27.16 9.29 -0.87
N PRO A 213 27.32 9.62 0.41
CA PRO A 213 26.30 10.33 1.17
C PRO A 213 26.17 11.78 0.68
N PRO A 214 24.94 12.31 0.50
CA PRO A 214 24.76 13.71 0.15
C PRO A 214 25.19 14.63 1.30
N ARG A 215 25.80 15.78 0.98
CA ARG A 215 26.12 16.82 1.97
C ARG A 215 24.94 17.75 2.27
N SER A 216 24.06 17.94 1.29
CA SER A 216 22.84 18.75 1.39
C SER A 216 21.63 17.88 1.09
N PHE A 217 20.68 17.81 1.99
CA PHE A 217 19.53 16.90 1.92
C PHE A 217 18.42 17.31 2.88
N VAL A 218 17.27 16.62 2.80
CA VAL A 218 16.19 16.73 3.77
C VAL A 218 15.94 15.37 4.41
N ALA A 219 16.21 15.25 5.70
CA ALA A 219 15.87 14.05 6.45
C ALA A 219 14.37 14.06 6.79
N ILE A 220 13.71 12.93 6.61
CA ILE A 220 12.28 12.75 6.89
C ILE A 220 12.01 11.50 7.71
N ASP A 221 10.94 11.55 8.48
CA ASP A 221 10.35 10.42 9.18
C ASP A 221 8.82 10.58 9.24
N PHE A 222 8.07 9.48 9.29
CA PHE A 222 6.61 9.50 9.27
C PHE A 222 6.01 8.65 10.37
N GLU A 223 4.99 9.22 11.03
CA GLU A 223 4.05 8.45 11.84
C GLU A 223 2.77 8.15 11.08
N THR A 224 2.21 6.96 11.29
CA THR A 224 1.02 6.45 10.58
C THR A 224 -0.05 5.99 11.57
N ALA A 225 -1.33 6.29 11.30
CA ALA A 225 -2.43 5.88 12.18
C ALA A 225 -2.72 4.37 12.16
N ASN A 226 -2.37 3.70 11.06
CA ASN A 226 -2.62 2.27 10.85
C ASN A 226 -1.63 1.69 9.82
N PRO A 227 -1.68 0.37 9.51
CA PRO A 227 -0.75 -0.23 8.55
C PRO A 227 -0.83 0.30 7.11
N SER A 228 -1.84 1.11 6.77
CA SER A 228 -1.96 1.69 5.44
C SER A 228 -0.91 2.75 5.20
N ARG A 229 -0.24 2.68 4.04
CA ARG A 229 0.74 3.68 3.58
C ARG A 229 0.15 5.06 3.32
N ALA A 230 -1.17 5.17 3.20
CA ALA A 230 -1.85 6.46 3.09
C ALA A 230 -2.38 7.00 4.43
N SER A 231 -2.06 6.36 5.56
CA SER A 231 -2.52 6.78 6.89
C SER A 231 -1.53 7.69 7.63
N VAL A 232 -0.64 8.39 6.91
CA VAL A 232 0.32 9.31 7.55
C VAL A 232 -0.41 10.39 8.35
N ILE A 233 0.01 10.55 9.60
CA ILE A 233 -0.58 11.50 10.56
C ILE A 233 0.41 12.56 11.04
N GLN A 234 1.71 12.32 10.86
CA GLN A 234 2.75 13.28 11.15
C GLN A 234 3.92 13.05 10.20
N ILE A 235 4.57 14.13 9.79
CA ILE A 235 5.88 14.12 9.14
C ILE A 235 6.86 14.92 9.97
N GLY A 236 8.02 14.33 10.25
CA GLY A 236 9.19 15.02 10.74
C GLY A 236 10.13 15.38 9.61
N VAL A 237 10.74 16.56 9.68
CA VAL A 237 11.58 17.10 8.62
C VAL A 237 12.77 17.84 9.23
N THR A 238 13.98 17.48 8.81
CA THR A 238 15.20 18.22 9.17
C THR A 238 16.02 18.49 7.92
N ARG A 239 16.19 19.77 7.57
CA ARG A 239 17.03 20.18 6.44
C ARG A 239 18.50 20.20 6.86
N VAL A 240 19.37 19.69 5.98
CA VAL A 240 20.82 19.78 6.11
C VAL A 240 21.38 20.47 4.88
N LEU A 241 22.23 21.47 5.10
CA LEU A 241 22.93 22.21 4.05
C LEU A 241 24.43 22.15 4.30
N ASP A 242 25.16 21.56 3.37
CA ASP A 242 26.62 21.40 3.39
C ASP A 242 27.18 20.74 4.67
N GLY A 243 26.37 19.89 5.30
CA GLY A 243 26.65 19.23 6.57
C GLY A 243 26.18 19.98 7.82
N VAL A 244 25.59 21.17 7.67
CA VAL A 244 25.00 21.93 8.78
C VAL A 244 23.56 21.49 8.99
N VAL A 245 23.27 20.92 10.18
CA VAL A 245 21.94 20.46 10.56
C VAL A 245 21.08 21.64 10.98
N GLY A 246 19.97 21.85 10.28
CA GLY A 246 18.96 22.85 10.63
C GLY A 246 18.08 22.42 11.80
N ARG A 247 17.16 23.30 12.19
CA ARG A 247 16.17 22.99 13.23
C ARG A 247 15.20 21.89 12.75
N PRO A 248 14.85 20.89 13.58
CA PRO A 248 13.80 19.94 13.27
C PRO A 248 12.42 20.62 13.23
N HIS A 249 11.59 20.16 12.30
CA HIS A 249 10.20 20.58 12.18
C HIS A 249 9.31 19.35 12.13
N THR A 250 8.09 19.49 12.65
CA THR A 250 7.03 18.49 12.51
C THR A 250 5.81 19.14 11.89
N SER A 251 5.10 18.43 11.03
CA SER A 251 3.76 18.83 10.59
C SER A 251 2.79 17.68 10.85
N PRO A 252 1.61 17.94 11.46
CA PRO A 252 0.52 16.98 11.40
C PRO A 252 0.10 16.83 9.93
N VAL A 253 -0.45 15.66 9.61
CA VAL A 253 -1.03 15.37 8.30
C VAL A 253 -2.41 14.79 8.52
N ARG A 254 -3.40 15.26 7.77
CA ARG A 254 -4.72 14.65 7.75
C ARG A 254 -4.74 13.57 6.66
N PRO A 255 -4.84 12.27 7.00
CA PRO A 255 -4.94 11.21 6.00
C PRO A 255 -6.17 11.38 5.09
N PRO A 256 -6.17 10.82 3.86
CA PRO A 256 -7.36 10.76 3.03
C PRO A 256 -8.49 9.97 3.70
N ASP A 257 -9.72 10.19 3.25
CA ASP A 257 -10.87 9.43 3.73
C ASP A 257 -10.69 7.93 3.47
N GLY A 258 -11.15 7.10 4.40
CA GLY A 258 -10.90 5.65 4.40
C GLY A 258 -9.55 5.21 4.99
N HIS A 259 -8.64 6.14 5.29
CA HIS A 259 -7.32 5.85 5.88
C HIS A 259 -7.15 6.36 7.32
N ARG A 260 -8.23 6.86 7.94
CA ARG A 260 -8.22 7.56 9.25
C ARG A 260 -8.51 6.66 10.45
N SER A 261 -8.60 5.34 10.28
CA SER A 261 -8.80 4.45 11.42
C SER A 261 -7.56 4.43 12.30
N TRP A 262 -7.73 4.63 13.61
CA TRP A 262 -6.64 4.48 14.58
C TRP A 262 -6.51 3.02 14.97
N HIS A 263 -5.36 2.42 14.67
CA HIS A 263 -5.08 1.09 15.16
C HIS A 263 -4.33 1.19 16.51
N PRO A 264 -4.80 0.52 17.59
CA PRO A 264 -4.25 0.69 18.94
C PRO A 264 -2.76 0.39 19.08
N GLY A 265 -2.20 -0.41 18.17
CA GLY A 265 -0.78 -0.70 18.11
C GLY A 265 0.08 0.51 17.73
N GLN A 266 -0.35 1.34 16.79
CA GLN A 266 0.39 2.54 16.36
C GLN A 266 0.31 3.62 17.43
N PHE A 267 -0.86 3.81 18.06
CA PHE A 267 -1.00 4.75 19.17
C PHE A 267 -0.02 4.48 20.31
N ARG A 268 0.24 3.20 20.63
CA ARG A 268 1.23 2.82 21.67
C ARG A 268 2.67 3.17 21.32
N ILE A 269 2.96 3.40 20.05
CA ILE A 269 4.30 3.73 19.54
C ILE A 269 4.52 5.24 19.65
N HIS A 270 3.67 6.03 18.99
CA HIS A 270 3.88 7.48 18.83
C HIS A 270 3.02 8.35 19.77
N GLY A 271 2.03 7.79 20.48
CA GLY A 271 1.21 8.52 21.46
C GLY A 271 0.27 9.60 20.90
N LEU A 272 0.18 9.75 19.57
CA LEU A 272 -0.63 10.79 18.91
C LEU A 272 -2.12 10.41 18.90
N PRO A 273 -3.00 11.18 19.57
CA PRO A 273 -4.43 10.90 19.61
C PRO A 273 -5.11 11.27 18.28
N THR A 274 -6.32 10.76 18.05
CA THR A 274 -7.15 11.12 16.89
C THR A 274 -7.39 12.64 16.76
N ALA A 275 -7.45 13.35 17.90
CA ALA A 275 -7.59 14.80 17.93
C ALA A 275 -6.39 15.55 17.27
N TYR A 276 -5.22 14.91 17.16
CA TYR A 276 -4.01 15.49 16.59
C TYR A 276 -4.17 15.90 15.12
N ILE A 277 -5.03 15.21 14.36
CA ILE A 277 -5.26 15.48 12.94
C ILE A 277 -6.46 16.39 12.67
N VAL A 278 -7.17 16.83 13.70
CA VAL A 278 -8.32 17.72 13.55
C VAL A 278 -7.83 19.08 13.08
N GLY A 279 -8.28 19.50 11.90
CA GLY A 279 -7.81 20.74 11.27
C GLY A 279 -6.39 20.68 10.72
N ALA A 280 -5.75 19.50 10.71
CA ALA A 280 -4.44 19.31 10.11
C ALA A 280 -4.49 19.49 8.57
N PRO A 281 -3.38 19.95 7.95
CA PRO A 281 -3.28 20.07 6.50
C PRO A 281 -3.38 18.70 5.82
N GLU A 282 -3.92 18.69 4.61
CA GLU A 282 -3.96 17.48 3.79
C GLU A 282 -2.63 17.25 3.08
N TRP A 283 -2.46 16.07 2.49
CA TRP A 283 -1.23 15.72 1.82
C TRP A 283 -0.78 16.70 0.72
N PRO A 284 -1.65 17.27 -0.14
CA PRO A 284 -1.22 18.26 -1.12
C PRO A 284 -0.52 19.47 -0.48
N ASP A 285 -1.06 20.00 0.63
CA ASP A 285 -0.47 21.13 1.35
C ASP A 285 0.87 20.75 2.00
N VAL A 286 0.94 19.55 2.58
CA VAL A 286 2.15 19.02 3.21
C VAL A 286 3.25 18.77 2.17
N MET A 287 2.90 18.18 1.02
CA MET A 287 3.80 17.98 -0.11
C MET A 287 4.36 19.32 -0.61
N LEU A 288 3.52 20.32 -0.84
CA LEU A 288 3.96 21.66 -1.25
C LEU A 288 4.96 22.28 -0.27
N ARG A 289 4.71 22.15 1.03
CA ARG A 289 5.63 22.63 2.08
C ARG A 289 6.95 21.85 2.09
N LEU A 290 6.89 20.53 1.94
CA LEU A 290 8.08 19.67 1.88
C LEU A 290 8.94 20.01 0.66
N VAL A 291 8.33 20.17 -0.52
CA VAL A 291 9.03 20.58 -1.75
C VAL A 291 9.69 21.94 -1.55
N ARG A 292 8.97 22.93 -1.02
CA ARG A 292 9.52 24.26 -0.75
C ARG A 292 10.72 24.21 0.19
N LEU A 293 10.69 23.35 1.21
CA LEU A 293 11.79 23.19 2.15
C LEU A 293 13.00 22.49 1.51
N ALA A 294 12.75 21.56 0.60
CA ALA A 294 13.79 20.87 -0.16
C ALA A 294 14.34 21.68 -1.33
N SER A 295 13.65 22.73 -1.80
CA SER A 295 14.13 23.55 -2.91
C SER A 295 15.27 24.49 -2.51
N MET A 296 16.23 24.62 -3.42
CA MET A 296 17.31 25.60 -3.42
C MET A 296 16.94 26.78 -4.31
N SER A 297 17.64 27.91 -4.14
CA SER A 297 17.39 29.13 -4.91
C SER A 297 17.65 29.00 -6.41
N ASP A 298 18.47 28.03 -6.80
CA ASP A 298 18.80 27.70 -8.19
C ASP A 298 17.78 26.74 -8.84
N GLY A 299 16.71 26.36 -8.12
CA GLY A 299 15.70 25.42 -8.57
C GLY A 299 16.03 23.94 -8.28
N THR A 300 17.19 23.64 -7.72
CA THR A 300 17.55 22.27 -7.32
C THR A 300 16.63 21.79 -6.20
N VAL A 301 16.11 20.57 -6.30
CA VAL A 301 15.38 19.91 -5.21
C VAL A 301 16.31 18.93 -4.50
N LEU A 302 16.51 19.13 -3.20
CA LEU A 302 17.38 18.30 -2.38
C LEU A 302 16.84 16.86 -2.26
N PRO A 303 17.72 15.85 -2.19
CA PRO A 303 17.31 14.46 -1.99
C PRO A 303 16.71 14.27 -0.58
N LEU A 304 15.85 13.27 -0.46
CA LEU A 304 15.28 12.84 0.81
C LEU A 304 16.17 11.78 1.46
N VAL A 305 16.42 11.93 2.75
CA VAL A 305 17.13 10.97 3.57
C VAL A 305 16.15 10.38 4.58
N ALA A 306 16.15 9.07 4.75
CA ALA A 306 15.40 8.45 5.83
C ALA A 306 16.15 7.24 6.36
N HIS A 307 15.86 6.85 7.59
CA HIS A 307 16.50 5.67 8.15
C HIS A 307 16.13 4.42 7.35
N ASN A 308 14.84 4.21 7.10
CA ASN A 308 14.34 3.12 6.27
C ASN A 308 13.65 3.61 4.99
N ALA A 309 14.37 4.35 4.12
CA ALA A 309 13.79 5.05 2.97
C ALA A 309 12.82 4.28 2.07
N ALA A 310 12.84 2.94 2.06
CA ALA A 310 11.81 2.15 1.39
C ALA A 310 10.40 2.34 1.98
N PHE A 311 10.31 2.48 3.31
CA PHE A 311 9.09 2.79 4.04
C PHE A 311 8.59 4.19 3.67
N GLU A 312 9.40 5.24 3.87
CA GLU A 312 8.96 6.62 3.69
C GLU A 312 8.55 6.89 2.24
N LYS A 313 9.31 6.34 1.29
CA LYS A 313 8.96 6.38 -0.13
C LYS A 313 7.64 5.67 -0.43
N SER A 314 7.36 4.53 0.21
CA SER A 314 6.09 3.83 0.03
C SER A 314 4.90 4.62 0.58
N VAL A 315 5.11 5.39 1.65
CA VAL A 315 4.13 6.33 2.19
C VAL A 315 3.87 7.45 1.18
N ILE A 316 4.92 8.20 0.80
CA ILE A 316 4.84 9.30 -0.18
C ILE A 316 4.13 8.84 -1.46
N ASN A 317 4.55 7.73 -2.05
CA ASN A 317 3.95 7.23 -3.28
C ASN A 317 2.47 6.91 -3.10
N LYS A 318 2.10 6.22 -2.02
CA LYS A 318 0.72 5.76 -1.86
C LYS A 318 -0.24 6.91 -1.58
N ILE A 319 0.12 7.82 -0.68
CA ILE A 319 -0.74 8.96 -0.38
C ILE A 319 -0.80 9.94 -1.55
N SER A 320 0.30 10.15 -2.28
CA SER A 320 0.33 10.99 -3.49
C SER A 320 -0.56 10.42 -4.60
N GLU A 321 -0.54 9.11 -4.82
CA GLU A 321 -1.44 8.41 -5.75
C GLU A 321 -2.92 8.68 -5.42
N ILE A 322 -3.30 8.52 -4.14
CA ILE A 322 -4.70 8.70 -3.70
C ILE A 322 -5.16 10.15 -3.81
N THR A 323 -4.29 11.11 -3.51
CA THR A 323 -4.65 12.54 -3.54
C THR A 323 -4.38 13.20 -4.89
N GLY A 324 -3.92 12.45 -5.90
CA GLY A 324 -3.62 12.99 -7.24
C GLY A 324 -2.48 14.01 -7.27
N VAL A 325 -1.50 13.88 -6.37
CA VAL A 325 -0.35 14.79 -6.29
C VAL A 325 0.88 14.11 -6.88
N THR A 326 1.71 14.85 -7.62
CA THR A 326 2.97 14.34 -8.15
C THR A 326 4.11 14.65 -7.18
N SER A 327 4.87 13.63 -6.78
CA SER A 327 6.13 13.79 -6.05
C SER A 327 7.25 14.17 -7.02
N PRO A 328 8.07 15.20 -6.74
CA PRO A 328 9.24 15.51 -7.58
C PRO A 328 10.40 14.52 -7.37
N TRP A 329 10.39 13.75 -6.29
CA TRP A 329 11.42 12.76 -6.00
C TRP A 329 11.14 11.44 -6.73
N GLY A 330 12.08 11.05 -7.59
CA GLY A 330 12.16 9.76 -8.25
C GLY A 330 12.87 8.70 -7.40
N ASN A 331 13.28 7.60 -8.03
CA ASN A 331 13.78 6.45 -7.29
C ASN A 331 15.14 6.68 -6.62
N ASP A 332 15.98 7.51 -7.23
CA ASP A 332 17.38 7.72 -6.89
C ASP A 332 17.60 8.97 -6.03
N ASP A 333 16.52 9.73 -5.76
CA ASP A 333 16.54 10.91 -4.88
C ASP A 333 16.34 10.54 -3.39
N TYR A 334 16.38 9.25 -3.06
CA TYR A 334 16.24 8.75 -1.69
C TYR A 334 17.54 8.09 -1.22
N PHE A 335 18.04 8.52 -0.08
CA PHE A 335 19.17 7.90 0.59
C PHE A 335 18.73 7.21 1.88
N CYS A 336 19.18 5.96 2.08
CA CYS A 336 18.76 5.12 3.19
C CYS A 336 19.88 4.94 4.20
N THR A 337 19.76 5.54 5.39
CA THR A 337 20.82 5.46 6.40
C THR A 337 20.93 4.07 7.02
N LEU A 338 19.86 3.26 7.06
CA LEU A 338 19.93 1.85 7.49
C LEU A 338 20.84 1.01 6.58
N LYS A 339 20.72 1.18 5.26
CA LYS A 339 21.59 0.46 4.30
C LYS A 339 23.03 0.94 4.42
N TYR A 340 23.22 2.25 4.57
CA TYR A 340 24.55 2.84 4.72
C TYR A 340 25.21 2.40 6.04
N ALA A 341 24.48 2.41 7.15
CA ALA A 341 24.96 1.94 8.46
C ALA A 341 25.36 0.46 8.42
N ARG A 342 24.60 -0.39 7.73
CA ARG A 342 24.98 -1.81 7.52
C ARG A 342 26.27 -1.99 6.72
N GLN A 343 26.59 -1.05 5.84
CA GLN A 343 27.85 -1.07 5.09
C GLN A 343 29.03 -0.57 5.93
N GLN A 344 28.83 0.52 6.69
CA GLN A 344 29.88 1.13 7.51
C GLN A 344 30.17 0.37 8.80
N LEU A 345 29.14 -0.27 9.38
CA LEU A 345 29.21 -0.93 10.68
C LEU A 345 28.68 -2.38 10.56
N PRO A 346 29.27 -3.23 9.71
CA PRO A 346 28.72 -4.56 9.40
C PRO A 346 28.66 -5.50 10.61
N ASP A 347 29.54 -5.29 11.59
CA ASP A 347 29.68 -6.17 12.76
C ASP A 347 28.69 -5.85 13.88
N LEU A 348 27.91 -4.77 13.77
CA LEU A 348 26.90 -4.46 14.77
C LEU A 348 25.73 -5.44 14.71
N PRO A 349 25.20 -5.89 15.87
CA PRO A 349 24.11 -6.86 15.91
C PRO A 349 22.78 -6.28 15.40
N LYS A 350 22.64 -4.95 15.44
CA LYS A 350 21.42 -4.23 15.10
C LYS A 350 21.80 -2.88 14.47
N HIS A 351 20.94 -2.41 13.57
CA HIS A 351 21.09 -1.11 12.88
C HIS A 351 19.83 -0.26 12.97
N ARG A 352 19.00 -0.50 13.98
CA ARG A 352 17.84 0.36 14.27
C ARG A 352 18.31 1.74 14.74
N LEU A 353 17.50 2.78 14.54
CA LEU A 353 17.90 4.18 14.73
C LEU A 353 18.33 4.49 16.17
N ASP A 354 17.52 4.08 17.15
CA ASP A 354 17.80 4.15 18.60
C ASP A 354 19.16 3.52 18.95
N TYR A 355 19.40 2.29 18.48
CA TYR A 355 20.65 1.57 18.77
C TYR A 355 21.87 2.27 18.16
N LEU A 356 21.75 2.76 16.92
CA LEU A 356 22.86 3.46 16.26
C LEU A 356 23.11 4.83 16.86
N ALA A 357 22.06 5.52 17.31
CA ALA A 357 22.17 6.80 17.98
C ALA A 357 22.88 6.69 19.33
N GLU A 358 22.56 5.65 20.10
CA GLU A 358 23.28 5.31 21.33
C GLU A 358 24.74 4.93 21.04
N TYR A 359 24.97 4.01 20.09
CA TYR A 359 26.30 3.51 19.75
C TYR A 359 27.25 4.61 19.25
N LEU A 360 26.75 5.59 18.49
CA LEU A 360 27.53 6.69 17.92
C LEU A 360 27.47 7.97 18.76
N ASP A 361 26.84 7.94 19.93
CA ASP A 361 26.67 9.07 20.85
C ASP A 361 26.05 10.31 20.16
N LEU A 362 24.90 10.12 19.49
CA LEU A 362 24.19 11.17 18.75
C LEU A 362 23.26 12.03 19.61
N GLY A 363 23.33 11.86 20.93
CA GLY A 363 22.44 12.46 21.93
C GLY A 363 21.16 11.67 22.16
N ALA A 364 20.62 11.80 23.38
CA ALA A 364 19.31 11.25 23.72
C ALA A 364 18.19 11.96 22.95
N PHE A 365 17.18 11.20 22.56
CA PHE A 365 15.97 11.71 21.90
C PHE A 365 14.78 10.81 22.24
N THR A 366 13.58 11.37 22.12
CA THR A 366 12.29 10.70 22.25
C THR A 366 12.03 9.93 20.96
N HIS A 367 12.28 8.63 21.01
CA HIS A 367 11.97 7.74 19.89
C HIS A 367 10.46 7.73 19.60
N HIS A 368 10.08 7.81 18.33
CA HIS A 368 8.70 7.99 17.85
C HIS A 368 8.13 9.41 17.97
N ASP A 369 9.00 10.41 18.17
CA ASP A 369 8.72 11.77 17.71
C ASP A 369 9.34 11.94 16.32
N ALA A 370 8.50 12.12 15.30
CA ALA A 370 8.97 12.17 13.91
C ALA A 370 10.04 13.26 13.68
N GLY A 371 9.93 14.40 14.38
CA GLY A 371 10.88 15.51 14.23
C GLY A 371 12.25 15.17 14.79
N GLU A 372 12.27 14.56 15.97
CA GLU A 372 13.51 14.07 16.59
C GLU A 372 14.11 12.89 15.83
N ASP A 373 13.29 11.95 15.33
CA ASP A 373 13.74 10.82 14.49
C ASP A 373 14.35 11.32 13.16
N ALA A 374 13.76 12.33 12.52
CA ALA A 374 14.32 12.96 11.33
C ALA A 374 15.67 13.66 11.64
N ALA A 375 15.77 14.36 12.77
CA ALA A 375 17.01 15.02 13.18
C ALA A 375 18.13 14.01 13.52
N THR A 376 17.78 12.94 14.22
CA THR A 376 18.70 11.84 14.55
C THR A 376 19.15 11.14 13.28
N THR A 377 18.25 10.91 12.32
CA THR A 377 18.60 10.37 10.99
C THR A 377 19.61 11.27 10.25
N ALA A 378 19.43 12.59 10.30
CA ALA A 378 20.38 13.54 9.71
C ALA A 378 21.76 13.47 10.39
N ARG A 379 21.81 13.51 11.73
CA ARG A 379 23.07 13.39 12.49
C ARG A 379 23.76 12.05 12.23
N LEU A 380 23.00 10.97 12.15
CA LEU A 380 23.50 9.63 11.87
C LEU A 380 24.21 9.59 10.51
N LEU A 381 23.58 10.12 9.46
CA LEU A 381 24.19 10.14 8.13
C LEU A 381 25.52 10.91 8.14
N LEU A 382 25.54 12.10 8.73
CA LEU A 382 26.76 12.93 8.82
C LEU A 382 27.85 12.24 9.64
N ARG A 383 27.48 11.58 10.73
CA ARG A 383 28.43 10.86 11.59
C ARG A 383 29.04 9.64 10.89
N LEU A 384 28.23 8.88 10.15
CA LEU A 384 28.69 7.74 9.35
C LEU A 384 29.54 8.17 8.16
N ALA A 385 29.24 9.31 7.56
CA ALA A 385 29.99 9.87 6.42
C ALA A 385 31.34 10.49 6.80
N ALA A 386 31.56 10.74 8.09
CA ALA A 386 32.81 11.28 8.63
C ALA A 386 33.81 10.19 9.08
N VAL A 387 33.39 8.92 9.03
CA VAL A 387 34.23 7.73 9.23
C VAL A 387 34.77 7.29 7.88
#